data_AF-A0A9J6ECW8-F1
#
_entry.id   AF-A0A9J6ECW8-F1
#
_cell.length_a   1.000
_cell.length_b   1.000
_cell.length_c   1.000
_cell.angle_alpha   90.00
_cell.angle_beta   90.00
_cell.angle_gamma   90.00
#
_symmetry.space_group_name_H-M   'P 1'
#
loop_
_entity.id
_entity.type
_entity.pdbx_description
1 polymer ?
#
loop_
_entity_poly.entity_id
_entity_poly.type
_entity_poly.pdbx_seq_one_letter_code
_entity_poly.pdbx_strand_id
1 'polypeptide(L)'
;MATALAPRKQLCRQHGFALRLGADEAEVQDLWAHYLRTKKSMSTLVQIRIRTIKHKILKEIKVTGRDVGKKFWRHIQGHKSTVQPWTDSLRDTEMGLEYRELSIQGKLLAWTIECKYLGISITSAPSYLQIDEIGLAAKTEARQSFLGTKGLWSFNRFEVCRVLRKGLAVPGLTFVNVVLCLSSGTRQALETRQREVGCMAIGTQRCMPNEAVQGDVGWSSFKVREAMAKISYERRLSGMSDDCWARQMYKYIHQRSRNTKGATRTKVLTERFGVETTRLTTIPQSGKRHKVRALSVYRTNKQTMEPEPFLDKSRGSSLLS
;
A
#
# COMPACT_ATOMS: atom_id res chain seq x y z
N MET A 1 -26.78 15.36 17.50
CA MET A 1 -26.06 14.16 16.98
C MET A 1 -26.69 12.86 17.46
N ALA A 2 -27.08 12.74 18.74
CA ALA A 2 -27.79 11.56 19.25
C ALA A 2 -29.08 11.23 18.46
N THR A 3 -29.83 12.25 18.04
CA THR A 3 -31.07 12.12 17.25
C THR A 3 -30.89 11.53 15.84
N ALA A 4 -29.72 11.68 15.21
CA ALA A 4 -29.46 11.17 13.85
C ALA A 4 -28.78 9.78 13.82
N LEU A 5 -28.28 9.30 14.96
CA LEU A 5 -27.63 8.01 15.09
C LEU A 5 -28.63 6.85 15.25
N ALA A 6 -29.76 7.10 15.90
CA ALA A 6 -30.80 6.10 16.13
C ALA A 6 -31.43 5.57 14.83
N PRO A 7 -31.80 6.42 13.84
CA PRO A 7 -32.38 5.95 12.58
C PRO A 7 -31.42 5.07 11.76
N ARG A 8 -30.12 5.43 11.72
CA ARG A 8 -29.11 4.62 11.01
C ARG A 8 -28.97 3.22 11.61
N LYS A 9 -28.95 3.13 12.95
CA LYS A 9 -28.85 1.84 13.66
C LYS A 9 -30.10 1.00 13.45
N GLN A 10 -31.28 1.62 13.45
CA GLN A 10 -32.56 0.95 13.22
C GLN A 10 -32.64 0.36 11.80
N LEU A 11 -32.28 1.13 10.77
CA LEU A 11 -32.28 0.65 9.38
C LEU A 11 -31.28 -0.49 9.14
N CYS A 12 -30.12 -0.45 9.79
CA CYS A 12 -29.15 -1.53 9.73
C CYS A 12 -29.70 -2.83 10.36
N ARG A 13 -30.49 -2.72 11.44
CA ARG A 13 -31.15 -3.86 12.08
C ARG A 13 -32.28 -4.41 11.21
N GLN A 14 -33.10 -3.52 10.63
CA GLN A 14 -34.21 -3.89 9.75
C GLN A 14 -33.71 -4.61 8.49
N HIS A 15 -32.67 -4.10 7.83
CA HIS A 15 -32.04 -4.79 6.69
C HIS A 15 -31.48 -6.16 7.09
N GLY A 16 -30.81 -6.26 8.25
CA GLY A 16 -30.29 -7.53 8.76
C GLY A 16 -31.39 -8.53 9.13
N PHE A 17 -32.59 -8.06 9.47
CA PHE A 17 -33.76 -8.88 9.78
C PHE A 17 -34.46 -9.36 8.49
N ALA A 18 -34.64 -8.47 7.51
CA ALA A 18 -35.21 -8.78 6.20
C ALA A 18 -34.40 -9.86 5.46
N LEU A 19 -33.06 -9.77 5.50
CA LEU A 19 -32.17 -10.79 4.94
C LEU A 19 -32.30 -12.16 5.62
N ARG A 20 -32.62 -12.21 6.91
CA ARG A 20 -32.74 -13.47 7.66
C ARG A 20 -34.09 -14.16 7.49
N LEU A 21 -35.14 -13.38 7.21
CA LEU A 21 -36.49 -13.89 6.99
C LEU A 21 -36.77 -14.27 5.54
N GLY A 22 -35.81 -14.07 4.62
CA GLY A 22 -36.04 -14.30 3.20
C GLY A 22 -37.11 -13.37 2.63
N ALA A 23 -37.15 -12.12 3.09
CA ALA A 23 -38.05 -11.10 2.59
C ALA A 23 -37.82 -10.86 1.09
N ASP A 24 -38.83 -10.27 0.44
CA ASP A 24 -38.79 -9.98 -0.99
C ASP A 24 -37.56 -9.14 -1.37
N GLU A 25 -36.99 -9.43 -2.55
CA GLU A 25 -35.72 -8.83 -2.98
C GLU A 25 -35.86 -7.31 -3.15
N ALA A 26 -37.05 -6.85 -3.57
CA ALA A 26 -37.38 -5.43 -3.66
C ALA A 26 -37.33 -4.73 -2.29
N GLU A 27 -37.88 -5.35 -1.25
CA GLU A 27 -37.92 -4.81 0.12
C GLU A 27 -36.51 -4.69 0.73
N VAL A 28 -35.66 -5.69 0.49
CA VAL A 28 -34.26 -5.68 0.95
C VAL A 28 -33.46 -4.57 0.27
N GLN A 29 -33.64 -4.38 -1.04
CA GLN A 29 -32.95 -3.34 -1.80
C GLN A 29 -33.39 -1.93 -1.34
N ASP A 30 -34.67 -1.73 -1.05
CA ASP A 30 -35.19 -0.45 -0.55
C ASP A 30 -34.65 -0.10 0.84
N LEU A 31 -34.61 -1.07 1.76
CA LEU A 31 -34.03 -0.89 3.10
C LEU A 31 -32.54 -0.56 3.03
N TRP A 32 -31.80 -1.19 2.10
CA TRP A 32 -30.39 -0.92 1.89
C TRP A 32 -30.14 0.48 1.30
N ALA A 33 -30.92 0.87 0.29
CA ALA A 33 -30.85 2.19 -0.32
C ALA A 33 -31.15 3.29 0.73
N HIS A 34 -32.14 3.07 1.59
CA HIS A 34 -32.51 3.99 2.66
C HIS A 34 -31.41 4.10 3.74
N TYR A 35 -30.78 2.98 4.11
CA TYR A 35 -29.62 2.98 5.00
C TYR A 35 -28.44 3.77 4.42
N LEU A 36 -28.12 3.59 3.13
CA LEU A 36 -27.02 4.30 2.47
C LEU A 36 -27.23 5.81 2.44
N ARG A 37 -28.44 6.28 2.12
CA ARG A 37 -28.80 7.71 2.14
C ARG A 37 -28.62 8.29 3.55
N THR A 38 -29.12 7.59 4.57
CA THR A 38 -29.02 8.01 5.97
C THR A 38 -27.57 8.04 6.46
N LYS A 39 -26.76 7.04 6.08
CA LYS A 39 -25.33 6.98 6.41
C LYS A 39 -24.55 8.13 5.76
N LYS A 40 -24.84 8.46 4.49
CA LYS A 40 -24.20 9.57 3.77
C LYS A 40 -24.55 10.90 4.42
N SER A 41 -25.83 11.15 4.70
CA SER A 41 -26.29 12.36 5.40
C SER A 41 -25.63 12.52 6.77
N MET A 42 -25.56 11.45 7.58
CA MET A 42 -24.90 11.48 8.88
C MET A 42 -23.40 11.78 8.77
N SER A 43 -22.71 11.19 7.79
CA SER A 43 -21.29 11.46 7.54
C SER A 43 -21.05 12.93 7.20
N THR A 44 -21.91 13.51 6.35
CA THR A 44 -21.86 14.93 6.00
C THR A 44 -22.09 15.82 7.23
N LEU A 45 -23.09 15.52 8.07
CA LEU A 45 -23.36 16.27 9.30
C LEU A 45 -22.19 16.21 10.30
N VAL A 46 -21.55 15.03 10.44
CA VAL A 46 -20.38 14.87 11.30
C VAL A 46 -19.20 15.68 10.77
N GLN A 47 -18.94 15.64 9.46
CA GLN A 47 -17.86 16.42 8.86
C GLN A 47 -18.10 17.93 8.96
N ILE A 48 -19.34 18.40 8.73
CA ILE A 48 -19.72 19.80 8.91
C ILE A 48 -19.45 20.20 10.35
N ARG A 49 -19.92 19.43 11.35
CA ARG A 49 -19.74 19.79 12.75
C ARG A 49 -18.27 19.82 13.18
N ILE A 50 -17.48 18.84 12.74
CA ILE A 50 -16.02 18.82 12.99
C ILE A 50 -15.37 20.07 12.39
N ARG A 51 -15.73 20.43 11.15
CA ARG A 51 -15.22 21.65 10.50
C ARG A 51 -15.64 22.91 11.24
N THR A 52 -16.90 23.04 11.66
CA THR A 52 -17.38 24.22 12.39
C THR A 52 -16.67 24.39 13.73
N ILE A 53 -16.50 23.29 14.48
CA ILE A 53 -15.81 23.31 15.79
C ILE A 53 -14.34 23.68 15.58
N LYS A 54 -13.64 23.02 14.64
CA LYS A 54 -12.25 23.34 14.32
C LYS A 54 -12.09 24.79 13.86
N HIS A 55 -13.00 25.30 13.04
CA HIS A 55 -12.92 26.65 12.52
C HIS A 55 -13.18 27.71 13.61
N LYS A 56 -14.11 27.45 14.54
CA LYS A 56 -14.34 28.34 15.70
C LYS A 56 -13.11 28.41 16.60
N ILE A 57 -12.50 27.26 16.90
CA ILE A 57 -11.30 27.17 17.74
C ILE A 57 -10.09 27.82 17.05
N LEU A 58 -9.91 27.59 15.75
CA LEU A 58 -8.81 28.23 15.00
C LEU A 58 -8.99 29.75 14.92
N LYS A 59 -10.24 30.26 14.85
CA LYS A 59 -10.50 31.71 14.96
C LYS A 59 -10.16 32.25 16.35
N GLU A 60 -10.55 31.57 17.42
CA GLU A 60 -10.20 31.97 18.80
C GLU A 60 -8.69 31.96 19.05
N ILE A 61 -7.98 30.98 18.49
CA ILE A 61 -6.52 30.87 18.55
C ILE A 61 -5.85 31.99 17.73
N LYS A 62 -6.39 32.35 16.56
CA LYS A 62 -5.83 33.39 15.69
C LYS A 62 -5.99 34.82 16.25
N VAL A 63 -7.06 35.09 16.99
CA VAL A 63 -7.31 36.40 17.62
C VAL A 63 -6.35 36.68 18.79
N THR A 64 -5.69 35.66 19.35
CA THR A 64 -4.90 35.81 20.60
C THR A 64 -3.39 36.00 20.43
N GLY A 65 -2.92 36.31 19.22
CA GLY A 65 -1.67 37.03 18.94
C GLY A 65 -0.37 36.44 19.51
N ARG A 66 -0.04 36.75 20.77
CA ARG A 66 1.24 36.37 21.42
C ARG A 66 1.26 34.96 22.05
N ASP A 67 0.10 34.37 22.33
CA ASP A 67 0.01 33.12 23.12
C ASP A 67 -0.62 31.93 22.35
N VAL A 68 -0.66 32.05 21.02
CA VAL A 68 -1.26 31.09 20.08
C VAL A 68 -0.74 29.68 20.29
N GLY A 69 0.57 29.52 20.46
CA GLY A 69 1.21 28.22 20.69
C GLY A 69 0.80 27.58 22.02
N LYS A 70 0.75 28.37 23.11
CA LYS A 70 0.37 27.86 24.44
C LYS A 70 -1.10 27.47 24.50
N LYS A 71 -2.00 28.23 23.86
CA LYS A 71 -3.43 27.89 23.80
C LYS A 71 -3.71 26.70 22.90
N PHE A 72 -3.01 26.58 21.76
CA PHE A 72 -3.07 25.40 20.91
C PHE A 72 -2.69 24.12 21.69
N TRP A 73 -1.57 24.16 22.42
CA TRP A 73 -1.14 23.03 23.24
C TRP A 73 -2.06 22.77 24.43
N ARG A 74 -2.61 23.79 25.10
CA ARG A 74 -3.64 23.62 26.15
C ARG A 74 -4.93 23.01 25.62
N HIS A 75 -5.36 23.37 24.41
CA HIS A 75 -6.52 22.78 23.77
C HIS A 75 -6.28 21.30 23.42
N ILE A 76 -5.09 20.96 22.92
CA ILE A 76 -4.67 19.57 22.71
C ILE A 76 -4.55 18.81 24.04
N GLN A 77 -4.09 19.45 25.11
CA GLN A 77 -3.97 18.86 26.44
C GLN A 77 -5.34 18.69 27.13
N GLY A 78 -6.31 19.57 26.89
CA GLY A 78 -7.68 19.44 27.39
C GLY A 78 -8.47 18.29 26.77
N HIS A 79 -7.97 17.69 25.68
CA HIS A 79 -8.46 16.41 25.15
C HIS A 79 -7.85 15.18 25.85
N LYS A 80 -6.90 15.36 26.77
CA LYS A 80 -6.47 14.31 27.69
C LYS A 80 -7.43 14.31 28.88
N SER A 81 -8.21 13.25 29.01
CA SER A 81 -8.92 12.91 30.23
C SER A 81 -7.95 12.94 31.42
N THR A 82 -8.33 13.71 32.43
CA THR A 82 -7.68 13.98 33.72
C THR A 82 -7.09 12.73 34.36
N VAL A 83 -5.76 12.69 34.56
CA VAL A 83 -5.11 12.16 35.78
C VAL A 83 -3.75 12.86 35.91
N GLN A 84 -3.44 13.33 37.13
CA GLN A 84 -2.17 13.91 37.56
C GLN A 84 -1.71 13.18 38.87
N PRO A 85 -0.49 13.36 39.39
CA PRO A 85 0.60 12.37 39.28
C PRO A 85 1.30 12.02 40.62
N TRP A 86 2.00 10.88 40.70
CA TRP A 86 3.29 10.68 41.44
C TRP A 86 3.80 9.24 41.23
N THR A 87 4.91 9.03 40.51
CA THR A 87 6.32 8.76 40.94
C THR A 87 6.51 7.53 41.82
N ASP A 88 7.17 6.50 41.25
CA ASP A 88 8.44 5.97 41.77
C ASP A 88 9.19 5.19 40.68
N SER A 89 10.51 5.39 40.65
CA SER A 89 11.42 5.31 39.51
C SER A 89 12.33 4.08 39.49
N LEU A 90 12.74 3.61 38.30
CA LEU A 90 14.02 2.91 38.00
C LEU A 90 14.18 2.81 36.45
N ARG A 91 14.80 3.80 35.78
CA ARG A 91 16.22 3.93 35.35
C ARG A 91 16.70 2.91 34.29
N ASP A 92 16.72 3.35 33.02
CA ASP A 92 17.74 2.95 32.02
C ASP A 92 18.69 4.15 31.82
N THR A 93 19.92 4.00 32.30
CA THR A 93 21.11 4.78 31.92
C THR A 93 21.29 4.66 30.41
N GLU A 94 21.00 5.65 29.57
CA GLU A 94 21.82 6.85 29.33
C GLU A 94 21.02 8.04 28.77
N MET A 95 19.69 7.96 28.69
CA MET A 95 18.80 9.07 28.32
C MET A 95 17.47 8.88 29.06
N GLY A 96 17.38 9.45 30.27
CA GLY A 96 16.27 9.29 31.23
C GLY A 96 14.90 9.75 30.75
N LEU A 97 14.27 8.96 29.89
CA LEU A 97 12.86 9.05 29.53
C LEU A 97 12.16 7.80 30.07
N GLU A 98 11.52 7.95 31.22
CA GLU A 98 10.61 6.97 31.79
C GLU A 98 9.62 6.49 30.72
N TYR A 99 9.63 5.19 30.45
CA TYR A 99 8.67 4.55 29.56
C TYR A 99 7.28 4.63 30.19
N ARG A 100 6.54 5.68 29.86
CA ARG A 100 5.13 5.82 30.22
C ARG A 100 4.36 4.59 29.74
N GLU A 101 3.61 3.97 30.63
CA GLU A 101 2.63 2.94 30.28
C GLU A 101 1.70 3.48 29.19
N LEU A 102 1.91 3.01 27.96
CA LEU A 102 1.15 3.47 26.82
C LEU A 102 -0.21 2.78 26.84
N SER A 103 -1.28 3.56 27.05
CA SER A 103 -2.64 3.05 26.89
C SER A 103 -3.27 3.54 25.59
N ILE A 104 -3.86 2.63 24.83
CA ILE A 104 -4.70 2.96 23.69
C ILE A 104 -6.14 2.66 24.10
N GLN A 105 -7.00 3.69 24.07
CA GLN A 105 -8.42 3.56 24.40
C GLN A 105 -8.69 2.96 25.80
N GLY A 106 -7.84 3.29 26.79
CA GLY A 106 -7.98 2.80 28.16
C GLY A 106 -7.48 1.37 28.38
N LYS A 107 -6.91 0.71 27.37
CA LYS A 107 -6.23 -0.58 27.52
C LYS A 107 -4.73 -0.37 27.59
N LEU A 108 -4.12 -0.88 28.65
CA LEU A 108 -2.67 -0.90 28.83
C LEU A 108 -2.05 -1.75 27.71
N LEU A 109 -1.09 -1.21 26.97
CA LEU A 109 -0.32 -1.98 26.01
C LEU A 109 0.75 -2.75 26.76
N ALA A 110 0.68 -4.07 26.73
CA ALA A 110 1.78 -4.91 27.19
C ALA A 110 2.99 -4.70 26.28
N TRP A 111 4.15 -4.46 26.89
CA TRP A 111 5.42 -4.46 26.18
C TRP A 111 5.63 -5.83 25.55
N THR A 112 5.72 -5.85 24.22
CA THR A 112 5.90 -7.10 23.47
C THR A 112 7.12 -6.95 22.57
N ILE A 113 7.99 -7.97 22.60
CA ILE A 113 9.23 -8.02 21.82
C ILE A 113 8.94 -8.21 20.32
N GLU A 114 7.80 -8.81 20.00
CA GLU A 114 7.30 -9.04 18.64
C GLU A 114 5.89 -8.45 18.47
N CYS A 115 5.67 -7.74 17.37
CA CYS A 115 4.37 -7.24 17.00
C CYS A 115 4.04 -7.62 15.56
N LYS A 116 2.88 -8.29 15.37
CA LYS A 116 2.35 -8.60 14.05
C LYS A 116 1.34 -7.54 13.62
N TYR A 117 1.64 -6.83 12.54
CA TYR A 117 0.76 -5.80 12.00
C TYR A 117 0.58 -5.94 10.50
N LEU A 118 -0.67 -6.00 10.04
CA LEU A 118 -1.04 -6.18 8.63
C LEU A 118 -0.33 -7.36 7.94
N GLY A 119 0.02 -8.39 8.70
CA GLY A 119 0.71 -9.59 8.18
C GLY A 119 2.24 -9.53 8.19
N ILE A 120 2.84 -8.46 8.70
CA ILE A 120 4.29 -8.34 8.91
C ILE A 120 4.60 -8.50 10.40
N SER A 121 5.59 -9.32 10.74
CA SER A 121 6.15 -9.41 12.09
C SER A 121 7.32 -8.44 12.24
N ILE A 122 7.25 -7.56 13.23
CA ILE A 122 8.30 -6.60 13.59
C ILE A 122 8.84 -7.00 14.96
N THR A 123 10.17 -7.02 15.09
CA THR A 123 10.86 -7.36 16.33
C THR A 123 11.60 -6.15 16.91
N SER A 124 11.76 -6.11 18.23
CA SER A 124 12.56 -5.08 18.94
C SER A 124 14.08 -5.18 18.68
N ALA A 125 14.55 -6.29 18.11
CA ALA A 125 15.95 -6.51 17.79
C ALA A 125 16.51 -5.47 16.79
N PRO A 126 17.84 -5.24 16.74
CA PRO A 126 18.46 -4.31 15.79
C PRO A 126 18.07 -4.55 14.32
N SER A 127 17.81 -5.81 13.97
CA SER A 127 17.22 -6.21 12.69
C SER A 127 15.71 -6.45 12.82
N TYR A 128 14.95 -5.35 12.84
CA TYR A 128 13.50 -5.38 13.07
C TYR A 128 12.66 -6.18 12.04
N LEU A 129 13.23 -6.54 10.87
CA LEU A 129 12.56 -7.33 9.81
C LEU A 129 13.04 -8.77 9.68
N GLN A 130 13.95 -9.24 10.53
CA GLN A 130 14.58 -10.54 10.34
C GLN A 130 13.57 -11.69 10.24
N ILE A 131 12.57 -11.71 11.12
CA ILE A 131 11.52 -12.75 11.14
C ILE A 131 10.71 -12.72 9.84
N ASP A 132 10.32 -11.54 9.39
CA ASP A 132 9.53 -11.36 8.17
C ASP A 132 10.32 -11.72 6.91
N GLU A 133 11.61 -11.40 6.86
CA GLU A 133 12.49 -11.76 5.74
C GLU A 133 12.69 -13.28 5.61
N ILE A 134 12.84 -13.99 6.74
CA ILE A 134 12.89 -15.46 6.75
C ILE A 134 11.58 -16.02 6.20
N GLY A 135 10.44 -15.50 6.65
CA GLY A 135 9.12 -15.89 6.15
C GLY A 135 8.93 -15.59 4.66
N LEU A 136 9.43 -14.45 4.19
CA LEU A 136 9.37 -14.06 2.78
C LEU A 136 10.26 -14.95 1.91
N ALA A 137 11.44 -15.35 2.38
CA ALA A 137 12.32 -16.28 1.69
C ALA A 137 11.64 -17.65 1.51
N ALA A 138 11.09 -18.22 2.59
CA ALA A 138 10.34 -19.47 2.54
C ALA A 138 9.11 -19.37 1.61
N LYS A 139 8.39 -18.25 1.64
CA LYS A 139 7.26 -17.98 0.75
C LYS A 139 7.70 -17.89 -0.72
N THR A 140 8.87 -17.32 -0.99
CA THR A 140 9.43 -17.22 -2.34
C THR A 140 9.71 -18.60 -2.91
N GLU A 141 10.36 -19.46 -2.11
CA GLU A 141 10.65 -20.84 -2.49
C GLU A 141 9.37 -21.65 -2.71
N ALA A 142 8.41 -21.58 -1.79
CA ALA A 142 7.12 -22.25 -1.95
C ALA A 142 6.39 -21.80 -3.23
N ARG A 143 6.42 -20.50 -3.55
CA ARG A 143 5.82 -19.95 -4.78
C ARG A 143 6.56 -20.40 -6.04
N GLN A 144 7.88 -20.52 -6.00
CA GLN A 144 8.66 -21.05 -7.11
C GLN A 144 8.31 -22.53 -7.35
N SER A 145 8.34 -23.36 -6.32
CA SER A 145 8.01 -24.78 -6.42
C SER A 145 6.59 -24.98 -6.95
N PHE A 146 5.63 -24.21 -6.43
CA PHE A 146 4.25 -24.20 -6.92
C PHE A 146 4.15 -23.86 -8.42
N LEU A 147 4.85 -22.82 -8.88
CA LEU A 147 4.86 -22.44 -10.29
C LEU A 147 5.49 -23.52 -11.16
N GLY A 148 6.53 -24.19 -10.66
CA GLY A 148 7.17 -25.28 -11.39
C GLY A 148 6.27 -26.50 -11.55
N THR A 149 5.64 -26.95 -10.47
CA THR A 149 4.69 -28.07 -10.55
C THR A 149 3.51 -27.72 -11.46
N LYS A 150 2.91 -26.52 -11.33
CA LYS A 150 1.75 -26.15 -12.16
C LYS A 150 2.12 -25.87 -13.62
N GLY A 151 3.30 -25.32 -13.88
CA GLY A 151 3.78 -25.06 -15.23
C GLY A 151 4.13 -26.33 -16.00
N LEU A 152 4.79 -27.30 -15.34
CA LEU A 152 5.27 -28.52 -15.99
C LEU A 152 4.13 -29.40 -16.52
N TRP A 153 3.04 -29.51 -15.76
CA TRP A 153 1.89 -30.34 -16.11
C TRP A 153 0.80 -29.59 -16.89
N SER A 154 1.14 -28.46 -17.50
CA SER A 154 0.18 -27.64 -18.24
C SER A 154 0.41 -27.69 -19.74
N PHE A 155 -0.65 -27.51 -20.52
CA PHE A 155 -0.61 -27.51 -21.98
C PHE A 155 0.31 -26.41 -22.55
N ASN A 156 0.32 -25.23 -21.92
CA ASN A 156 1.26 -24.15 -22.22
C ASN A 156 1.93 -23.66 -20.94
N ARG A 157 3.11 -24.24 -20.67
CA ARG A 157 3.95 -23.89 -19.51
C ARG A 157 4.21 -22.39 -19.41
N PHE A 158 4.50 -21.71 -20.53
CA PHE A 158 4.84 -20.29 -20.52
C PHE A 158 3.66 -19.43 -20.07
N GLU A 159 2.50 -19.59 -20.70
CA GLU A 159 1.32 -18.77 -20.36
C GLU A 159 0.80 -19.08 -18.96
N VAL A 160 0.78 -20.34 -18.54
CA VAL A 160 0.35 -20.72 -17.18
C VAL A 160 1.30 -20.13 -16.13
N CYS A 161 2.62 -20.27 -16.31
CA CYS A 161 3.60 -19.64 -15.43
C CYS A 161 3.44 -18.11 -15.41
N ARG A 162 3.23 -17.48 -16.57
CA ARG A 162 3.07 -16.03 -16.68
C ARG A 162 1.82 -15.52 -15.94
N VAL A 163 0.68 -16.17 -16.14
CA VAL A 163 -0.59 -15.82 -15.50
C VAL A 163 -0.50 -16.03 -13.99
N LEU A 164 -0.02 -17.19 -13.53
CA LEU A 164 0.10 -17.49 -12.10
C LEU A 164 1.13 -16.59 -11.41
N ARG A 165 2.26 -16.30 -12.07
CA ARG A 165 3.27 -15.38 -11.53
C ARG A 165 2.68 -14.00 -11.33
N LYS A 166 2.00 -13.46 -12.35
CA LYS A 166 1.40 -12.12 -12.33
C LYS A 166 0.23 -12.00 -11.37
N GLY A 167 -0.67 -12.99 -11.34
CA GLY A 167 -1.89 -12.97 -10.56
C GLY A 167 -1.71 -13.34 -9.08
N LEU A 168 -0.76 -14.23 -8.77
CA LEU A 168 -0.65 -14.83 -7.43
C LEU A 168 0.70 -14.59 -6.76
N ALA A 169 1.79 -14.96 -7.42
CA ALA A 169 3.11 -14.95 -6.78
C ALA A 169 3.61 -13.52 -6.52
N VAL A 170 3.64 -12.67 -7.56
CA VAL A 170 4.20 -11.31 -7.45
C VAL A 170 3.43 -10.47 -6.43
N PRO A 171 2.09 -10.35 -6.45
CA PRO A 171 1.37 -9.58 -5.43
C PRO A 171 1.66 -10.05 -4.01
N GLY A 172 1.79 -11.37 -3.80
CA GLY A 172 2.08 -11.96 -2.50
C GLY A 172 3.52 -11.74 -2.02
N LEU A 173 4.49 -11.54 -2.92
CA LEU A 173 5.90 -11.30 -2.61
C LEU A 173 6.25 -9.81 -2.53
N THR A 174 5.53 -8.95 -3.27
CA THR A 174 5.73 -7.49 -3.25
C THR A 174 4.79 -6.77 -2.30
N PHE A 175 4.13 -7.51 -1.42
CA PHE A 175 3.25 -6.93 -0.41
C PHE A 175 4.06 -6.00 0.51
N VAL A 176 3.57 -4.78 0.72
CA VAL A 176 4.22 -3.71 1.53
C VAL A 176 5.62 -3.27 1.04
N ASN A 177 6.00 -3.59 -0.20
CA ASN A 177 7.25 -3.12 -0.82
C ASN A 177 7.35 -1.57 -0.88
N VAL A 178 6.20 -0.90 -0.80
CA VAL A 178 6.10 0.56 -0.64
C VAL A 178 6.82 1.06 0.61
N VAL A 179 6.64 0.39 1.76
CA VAL A 179 7.09 0.87 3.07
C VAL A 179 8.34 0.13 3.52
N LEU A 180 8.37 -1.19 3.39
CA LEU A 180 9.49 -2.02 3.87
C LEU A 180 10.75 -1.83 3.03
N CYS A 181 11.90 -1.93 3.69
CA CYS A 181 13.22 -1.90 3.05
C CYS A 181 13.94 -3.20 3.35
N LEU A 182 13.78 -4.17 2.44
CA LEU A 182 14.39 -5.50 2.56
C LEU A 182 15.92 -5.41 2.48
N SER A 183 16.59 -6.33 3.16
CA SER A 183 18.03 -6.53 3.09
C SER A 183 18.50 -6.80 1.66
N SER A 184 19.79 -6.55 1.39
CA SER A 184 20.38 -6.83 0.08
C SER A 184 20.30 -8.32 -0.26
N GLY A 185 20.56 -9.20 0.71
CA GLY A 185 20.47 -10.66 0.53
C GLY A 185 19.07 -11.10 0.12
N THR A 186 18.04 -10.68 0.84
CA THR A 186 16.64 -11.01 0.53
C THR A 186 16.22 -10.48 -0.85
N ARG A 187 16.64 -9.27 -1.21
CA ARG A 187 16.38 -8.71 -2.56
C ARG A 187 17.06 -9.51 -3.66
N GLN A 188 18.31 -9.91 -3.47
CA GLN A 188 19.05 -10.71 -4.43
C GLN A 188 18.42 -12.11 -4.59
N ALA A 189 18.02 -12.74 -3.48
CA ALA A 189 17.34 -14.02 -3.51
C ALA A 189 16.03 -13.95 -4.32
N LEU A 190 15.23 -12.91 -4.15
CA LEU A 190 14.00 -12.68 -4.93
C LEU A 190 14.27 -12.59 -6.43
N GLU A 191 15.32 -11.86 -6.84
CA GLU A 191 15.72 -11.74 -8.24
C GLU A 191 16.23 -13.08 -8.82
N THR A 192 17.05 -13.80 -8.07
CA THR A 192 17.54 -15.12 -8.47
C THR A 192 16.40 -16.11 -8.66
N ARG A 193 15.46 -16.20 -7.72
CA ARG A 193 14.30 -17.09 -7.85
C ARG A 193 13.37 -16.66 -8.98
N GLN A 194 13.23 -15.36 -9.25
CA GLN A 194 12.50 -14.88 -10.42
C GLN A 194 13.12 -15.38 -11.72
N ARG A 195 14.45 -15.30 -11.84
CA ARG A 195 15.17 -15.80 -13.01
C ARG A 195 14.95 -17.29 -13.19
N GLU A 196 15.09 -18.08 -12.13
CA GLU A 196 14.91 -19.54 -12.20
C GLU A 196 13.51 -19.91 -12.71
N VAL A 197 12.47 -19.21 -12.24
CA VAL A 197 11.10 -19.39 -12.73
C VAL A 197 10.96 -18.95 -14.18
N GLY A 198 11.65 -17.87 -14.60
CA GLY A 198 11.64 -17.40 -15.99
C GLY A 198 12.30 -18.40 -16.95
N CYS A 199 13.49 -18.90 -16.59
CA CYS A 199 14.18 -19.96 -17.34
C CYS A 199 13.29 -21.19 -17.45
N MET A 200 12.65 -21.59 -16.35
CA MET A 200 11.74 -22.72 -16.33
C MET A 200 10.52 -22.51 -17.23
N ALA A 201 9.95 -21.30 -17.27
CA ALA A 201 8.78 -20.99 -18.11
C ALA A 201 9.12 -21.11 -19.61
N ILE A 202 10.27 -20.57 -20.02
CA ILE A 202 10.74 -20.63 -21.42
C ILE A 202 11.30 -22.02 -21.76
N GLY A 203 11.88 -22.72 -20.79
CA GLY A 203 12.58 -24.00 -21.00
C GLY A 203 14.07 -23.84 -21.27
N THR A 204 14.67 -22.74 -20.83
CA THR A 204 16.10 -22.48 -20.99
C THR A 204 16.89 -22.95 -19.77
N GLN A 205 18.21 -23.01 -19.94
CA GLN A 205 19.14 -23.35 -18.86
C GLN A 205 19.15 -22.23 -17.78
N ARG A 206 19.51 -22.62 -16.54
CA ARG A 206 19.55 -21.71 -15.38
C ARG A 206 20.66 -20.65 -15.45
N CYS A 207 21.61 -20.80 -16.37
CA CYS A 207 22.76 -19.92 -16.59
C CYS A 207 22.45 -18.71 -17.48
N MET A 208 21.25 -18.64 -18.07
CA MET A 208 20.88 -17.52 -18.94
C MET A 208 20.96 -16.16 -18.22
N PRO A 209 21.47 -15.10 -18.89
CA PRO A 209 21.51 -13.76 -18.33
C PRO A 209 20.13 -13.28 -17.87
N ASN A 210 20.08 -12.55 -16.76
CA ASN A 210 18.83 -12.10 -16.15
C ASN A 210 18.01 -11.21 -17.10
N GLU A 211 18.70 -10.34 -17.84
CA GLU A 211 18.13 -9.37 -18.76
C GLU A 211 17.45 -10.07 -19.95
N ALA A 212 18.07 -11.11 -20.49
CA ALA A 212 17.51 -11.90 -21.59
C ALA A 212 16.22 -12.60 -21.14
N VAL A 213 16.27 -13.31 -20.00
CA VAL A 213 15.09 -13.98 -19.45
C VAL A 213 13.98 -12.98 -19.12
N GLN A 214 14.31 -11.80 -18.59
CA GLN A 214 13.31 -10.76 -18.31
C GLN A 214 12.69 -10.16 -19.57
N GLY A 215 13.48 -9.98 -20.63
CA GLY A 215 13.02 -9.53 -21.94
C GLY A 215 12.05 -10.52 -22.57
N ASP A 216 12.45 -11.79 -22.64
CA ASP A 216 11.68 -12.86 -23.28
C ASP A 216 10.36 -13.15 -22.55
N VAL A 217 10.40 -13.20 -21.21
CA VAL A 217 9.16 -13.40 -20.41
C VAL A 217 8.32 -12.11 -20.30
N GLY A 218 8.92 -10.95 -20.57
CA GLY A 218 8.29 -9.64 -20.40
C GLY A 218 8.00 -9.30 -18.94
N TRP A 219 8.90 -9.68 -18.02
CA TRP A 219 8.76 -9.43 -16.59
C TRP A 219 9.66 -8.31 -16.12
N SER A 220 9.10 -7.39 -15.31
CA SER A 220 9.93 -6.41 -14.60
C SER A 220 10.63 -7.04 -13.40
N SER A 221 11.88 -6.64 -13.18
CA SER A 221 12.68 -6.99 -12.00
C SER A 221 12.01 -6.53 -10.69
N PHE A 222 12.28 -7.22 -9.60
CA PHE A 222 11.80 -6.80 -8.28
C PHE A 222 12.32 -5.42 -7.90
N LYS A 223 13.55 -5.08 -8.31
CA LYS A 223 14.11 -3.74 -8.09
C LYS A 223 13.35 -2.64 -8.81
N VAL A 224 12.92 -2.87 -10.06
CA VAL A 224 12.06 -1.91 -10.79
C VAL A 224 10.72 -1.76 -10.08
N ARG A 225 10.12 -2.87 -9.61
CA ARG A 225 8.85 -2.84 -8.87
C ARG A 225 8.96 -2.09 -7.54
N GLU A 226 10.06 -2.28 -6.81
CA GLU A 226 10.38 -1.53 -5.59
C GLU A 226 10.50 -0.04 -5.87
N ALA A 227 11.26 0.34 -6.91
CA ALA A 227 11.39 1.74 -7.30
C ALA A 227 10.04 2.37 -7.64
N MET A 228 9.25 1.71 -8.49
CA MET A 228 7.91 2.18 -8.84
C MET A 228 7.02 2.37 -7.60
N ALA A 229 7.05 1.41 -6.67
CA ALA A 229 6.25 1.46 -5.45
C ALA A 229 6.65 2.61 -4.53
N LYS A 230 7.95 2.77 -4.25
CA LYS A 230 8.49 3.80 -3.34
C LYS A 230 8.35 5.20 -3.92
N ILE A 231 8.75 5.41 -5.18
CA ILE A 231 8.67 6.72 -5.85
C ILE A 231 7.21 7.16 -5.99
N SER A 232 6.30 6.25 -6.38
CA SER A 232 4.88 6.57 -6.49
C SER A 232 4.27 6.93 -5.13
N TYR A 233 4.75 6.31 -4.05
CA TYR A 233 4.31 6.61 -2.70
C TYR A 233 4.82 7.95 -2.20
N GLU A 234 6.09 8.30 -2.44
CA GLU A 234 6.63 9.62 -2.10
C GLU A 234 5.92 10.75 -2.87
N ARG A 235 5.66 10.55 -4.17
CA ARG A 235 4.85 11.49 -4.96
C ARG A 235 3.45 11.65 -4.36
N ARG A 236 2.84 10.56 -3.90
CA ARG A 236 1.52 10.60 -3.25
C ARG A 236 1.57 11.37 -1.94
N LEU A 237 2.56 11.12 -1.09
CA LEU A 237 2.75 11.84 0.19
C LEU A 237 2.94 13.34 -0.03
N SER A 238 3.69 13.71 -1.06
CA SER A 238 3.93 15.12 -1.42
C SER A 238 2.63 15.85 -1.78
N GLY A 239 1.70 15.17 -2.46
CA GLY A 239 0.40 15.71 -2.87
C GLY A 239 -0.75 15.57 -1.87
N MET A 240 -0.56 14.91 -0.72
CA MET A 240 -1.61 14.79 0.31
C MET A 240 -1.88 16.13 1.00
N SER A 241 -2.97 16.26 1.79
CA SER A 241 -3.18 17.43 2.65
C SER A 241 -2.29 17.40 3.88
N ASP A 242 -1.97 18.56 4.45
CA ASP A 242 -1.18 18.67 5.69
C ASP A 242 -1.89 18.14 6.93
N ASP A 243 -3.21 17.93 6.85
CA ASP A 243 -4.00 17.28 7.90
C ASP A 243 -3.71 15.76 8.00
N CYS A 244 -3.09 15.17 6.98
CA CYS A 244 -2.78 13.74 6.97
C CYS A 244 -1.47 13.48 7.73
N TRP A 245 -1.55 12.65 8.78
CA TRP A 245 -0.39 12.24 9.59
C TRP A 245 0.79 11.71 8.77
N ALA A 246 0.53 10.93 7.72
CA ALA A 246 1.59 10.41 6.86
C ALA A 246 2.38 11.54 6.16
N ARG A 247 1.71 12.62 5.72
CA ARG A 247 2.38 13.79 5.13
C ARG A 247 3.13 14.59 6.18
N GLN A 248 2.55 14.77 7.37
CA GLN A 248 3.22 15.46 8.48
C GLN A 248 4.51 14.74 8.88
N MET A 249 4.46 13.42 9.02
CA MET A 249 5.62 12.60 9.32
C MET A 249 6.67 12.67 8.20
N TYR A 250 6.23 12.59 6.95
CA TYR A 250 7.11 12.73 5.78
C TYR A 250 7.83 14.10 5.77
N LYS A 251 7.07 15.20 5.94
CA LYS A 251 7.63 16.55 6.08
C LYS A 251 8.62 16.63 7.23
N TYR A 252 8.29 16.07 8.39
CA TYR A 252 9.16 16.08 9.55
C TYR A 252 10.48 15.34 9.31
N ILE A 253 10.44 14.14 8.72
CA ILE A 253 11.63 13.34 8.41
C ILE A 253 12.55 14.11 7.46
N HIS A 254 11.98 14.75 6.43
CA HIS A 254 12.73 15.55 5.47
C HIS A 254 13.28 16.85 6.07
N GLN A 255 12.50 17.57 6.88
CA GLN A 255 12.93 18.81 7.53
C GLN A 255 14.02 18.57 8.57
N ARG A 256 13.97 17.43 9.27
CA ARG A 256 14.99 17.03 10.25
C ARG A 256 16.15 16.26 9.63
N SER A 257 16.19 16.11 8.29
CA SER A 257 17.25 15.40 7.57
C SER A 257 17.58 14.00 8.15
N ARG A 258 16.57 13.28 8.66
CA ARG A 258 16.79 11.93 9.21
C ARG A 258 16.95 10.94 8.05
N ASN A 259 18.15 10.38 7.91
CA ASN A 259 18.45 9.35 6.92
C ASN A 259 17.89 7.99 7.37
N THR A 260 16.57 7.83 7.22
CA THR A 260 15.94 6.52 7.42
C THR A 260 16.36 5.55 6.32
N LYS A 261 16.36 4.23 6.60
CA LYS A 261 16.61 3.20 5.59
C LYS A 261 15.73 3.39 4.34
N GLY A 262 14.48 3.82 4.54
CA GLY A 262 13.55 4.18 3.46
C GLY A 262 14.02 5.36 2.62
N ALA A 263 14.34 6.50 3.24
CA ALA A 263 14.79 7.69 2.52
C ALA A 263 16.10 7.44 1.75
N THR A 264 17.08 6.78 2.37
CA THR A 264 18.33 6.41 1.70
C THR A 264 18.07 5.46 0.53
N ARG A 265 17.16 4.49 0.71
CA ARG A 265 16.81 3.54 -0.35
C ARG A 265 16.13 4.23 -1.53
N THR A 266 15.16 5.12 -1.28
CA THR A 266 14.49 5.81 -2.38
C THR A 266 15.44 6.73 -3.15
N LYS A 267 16.38 7.40 -2.48
CA LYS A 267 17.43 8.19 -3.17
C LYS A 267 18.24 7.33 -4.14
N VAL A 268 18.77 6.19 -3.67
CA VAL A 268 19.52 5.23 -4.51
C VAL A 268 18.70 4.73 -5.70
N LEU A 269 17.40 4.48 -5.50
CA LEU A 269 16.52 4.05 -6.59
C LEU A 269 16.24 5.19 -7.58
N THR A 270 16.04 6.40 -7.09
CA THR A 270 15.76 7.60 -7.89
C THR A 270 16.96 7.96 -8.77
N GLU A 271 18.17 7.93 -8.19
CA GLU A 271 19.44 8.12 -8.90
C GLU A 271 19.63 7.04 -9.99
N ARG A 272 19.43 5.77 -9.64
CA ARG A 272 19.61 4.67 -10.61
C ARG A 272 18.66 4.74 -11.80
N PHE A 273 17.42 5.18 -11.58
CA PHE A 273 16.40 5.22 -12.62
C PHE A 273 16.22 6.62 -13.25
N GLY A 274 17.07 7.59 -12.88
CA GLY A 274 17.04 8.95 -13.43
C GLY A 274 15.70 9.67 -13.21
N VAL A 275 14.99 9.37 -12.13
CA VAL A 275 13.69 10.00 -11.84
C VAL A 275 13.93 11.31 -11.11
N GLU A 276 13.19 12.36 -11.47
CA GLU A 276 13.30 13.65 -10.78
C GLU A 276 12.76 13.54 -9.34
N THR A 277 13.60 13.89 -8.36
CA THR A 277 13.25 13.89 -6.94
C THR A 277 12.13 14.89 -6.66
N THR A 278 11.02 14.44 -6.10
CA THR A 278 9.89 15.32 -5.76
C THR A 278 10.28 16.26 -4.63
N ARG A 279 10.37 17.56 -4.90
CA ARG A 279 10.66 18.58 -3.88
C ARG A 279 9.38 18.90 -3.08
N LEU A 280 9.50 18.96 -1.75
CA LEU A 280 8.38 19.22 -0.83
C LEU A 280 7.71 20.59 -1.01
N THR A 281 8.43 21.54 -1.59
CA THR A 281 8.02 22.96 -1.75
C THR A 281 7.41 23.26 -3.11
N THR A 282 7.48 22.34 -4.06
CA THR A 282 6.77 22.51 -5.33
C THR A 282 5.28 22.33 -5.09
N ILE A 283 4.55 23.44 -5.21
CA ILE A 283 3.11 23.42 -5.54
C ILE A 283 2.96 22.37 -6.64
N PRO A 284 2.01 21.43 -6.53
CA PRO A 284 1.77 20.49 -7.61
C PRO A 284 1.39 21.31 -8.83
N GLN A 285 2.33 21.55 -9.74
CA GLN A 285 1.97 21.90 -11.10
C GLN A 285 1.07 20.75 -11.53
N SER A 286 -0.18 21.08 -11.85
CA SER A 286 -1.12 20.14 -12.46
C SER A 286 -0.35 19.43 -13.55
N GLY A 287 0.04 18.18 -13.30
CA GLY A 287 0.96 17.49 -14.17
C GLY A 287 0.34 17.49 -15.55
N LYS A 288 0.96 18.21 -16.49
CA LYS A 288 0.83 17.84 -17.89
C LYS A 288 1.19 16.37 -17.90
N ARG A 289 0.20 15.51 -18.14
CA ARG A 289 0.43 14.09 -18.38
C ARG A 289 1.44 14.06 -19.52
N HIS A 290 2.72 13.90 -19.22
CA HIS A 290 3.66 13.44 -20.21
C HIS A 290 3.14 12.05 -20.57
N LYS A 291 2.40 11.97 -21.67
CA LYS A 291 2.13 10.73 -22.37
C LYS A 291 3.51 10.15 -22.64
N VAL A 292 3.92 9.20 -21.81
CA VAL A 292 5.13 8.42 -22.05
C VAL A 292 4.93 7.81 -23.44
N ARG A 293 5.72 8.29 -24.41
CA ARG A 293 5.65 7.89 -25.83
C ARG A 293 5.80 6.38 -26.05
N ALA A 294 6.28 5.63 -25.05
CA ALA A 294 6.41 4.18 -25.13
C ALA A 294 5.07 3.44 -25.38
N LEU A 295 3.95 3.94 -24.84
CA LEU A 295 2.62 3.36 -25.12
C LEU A 295 1.92 3.97 -26.34
N SER A 296 2.38 5.12 -26.86
CA SER A 296 1.82 5.65 -28.11
C SER A 296 2.34 4.88 -29.30
N VAL A 297 3.62 4.49 -29.32
CA VAL A 297 4.20 3.61 -30.36
C VAL A 297 3.51 2.25 -30.36
N TYR A 298 3.26 1.67 -29.18
CA TYR A 298 2.51 0.41 -29.04
C TYR A 298 1.01 0.54 -29.42
N ARG A 299 0.41 1.73 -29.32
CA ARG A 299 -0.98 1.97 -29.74
C ARG A 299 -1.12 2.23 -31.24
N THR A 300 -0.19 2.97 -31.84
CA THR A 300 -0.17 3.19 -33.30
C THR A 300 0.13 1.89 -34.05
N ASN A 301 1.06 1.08 -33.55
CA ASN A 301 1.40 -0.19 -34.20
C ASN A 301 0.34 -1.29 -34.02
N LYS A 302 -0.63 -1.10 -33.11
CA LYS A 302 -1.75 -2.03 -32.91
C LYS A 302 -3.01 -1.65 -33.70
N GLN A 303 -3.01 -0.48 -34.35
CA GLN A 303 -4.09 -0.08 -35.27
C GLN A 303 -3.92 -0.66 -36.68
N THR A 304 -2.71 -1.12 -37.02
CA THR A 304 -2.41 -1.85 -38.27
C THR A 304 -2.25 -3.34 -38.03
N MET A 305 -3.13 -3.93 -37.22
CA MET A 305 -3.46 -5.34 -37.38
C MET A 305 -4.82 -5.35 -38.07
N GLU A 306 -4.77 -5.35 -39.41
CA GLU A 306 -5.88 -5.87 -40.19
C GLU A 306 -6.28 -7.21 -39.56
N PRO A 307 -7.56 -7.47 -39.28
CA PRO A 307 -7.99 -8.79 -38.86
C PRO A 307 -7.71 -9.73 -40.03
N GLU A 308 -6.63 -10.50 -39.95
CA GLU A 308 -6.50 -11.64 -40.85
C GLU A 308 -7.74 -12.51 -40.64
N PRO A 309 -8.52 -12.80 -41.69
CA PRO A 309 -9.66 -13.67 -41.58
C PRO A 309 -9.16 -15.04 -41.19
N PHE A 310 -9.43 -15.41 -39.94
CA PHE A 310 -9.07 -16.66 -39.27
C PHE A 310 -9.66 -17.93 -39.94
N LEU A 311 -10.22 -17.85 -41.15
CA LEU A 311 -10.71 -18.97 -41.94
C LEU A 311 -10.85 -18.53 -43.41
N ASP A 312 -9.92 -18.93 -44.29
CA ASP A 312 -10.22 -19.01 -45.72
C ASP A 312 -11.12 -20.25 -45.94
N LYS A 313 -12.39 -20.00 -46.23
CA LYS A 313 -13.37 -21.03 -46.60
C LYS A 313 -13.58 -21.12 -48.10
N SER A 314 -12.58 -20.74 -48.90
CA SER A 314 -12.65 -20.89 -50.35
C SER A 314 -11.47 -21.73 -50.87
N ARG A 315 -11.82 -22.93 -51.39
CA ARG A 315 -10.93 -23.93 -52.03
C ARG A 315 -10.11 -24.74 -51.00
N GLY A 316 -10.39 -26.01 -50.71
CA GLY A 316 -10.67 -27.09 -51.65
C GLY A 316 -9.37 -27.88 -51.91
N SER A 317 -9.16 -28.95 -51.14
CA SER A 317 -8.39 -30.17 -51.46
C SER A 317 -6.91 -30.09 -51.89
N SER A 318 -6.21 -31.19 -51.59
CA SER A 318 -4.83 -31.56 -51.96
C SER A 318 -3.76 -30.87 -51.09
N LEU A 319 -2.86 -31.56 -50.39
CA LEU A 319 -2.15 -32.77 -50.78
C LEU A 319 -1.88 -33.67 -49.56
N LEU A 320 -2.49 -34.86 -49.58
CA LEU A 320 -1.76 -36.08 -49.27
C LEU A 320 -0.90 -36.37 -50.50
N SER A 321 0.41 -36.41 -50.31
CA SER A 321 1.40 -37.14 -51.10
C SER A 321 2.65 -37.26 -50.24
#